data_AF-A0A9E3CAW8-F1
#
_entry.id   AF-A0A9E3CAW8-F1
#
_cell.length_a   1.000
_cell.length_b   1.000
_cell.length_c   1.000
_cell.angle_alpha   90.00
_cell.angle_beta   90.00
_cell.angle_gamma   90.00
#
_symmetry.space_group_name_H-M   'P 1'
#
loop_
_entity.id
_entity.type
_entity.pdbx_description
1 polymer ?
#
loop_
_entity_poly.entity_id
_entity_poly.type
_entity_poly.pdbx_seq_one_letter_code
_entity_poly.pdbx_strand_id
1 'polypeptide(L)'
;MLTNAELLASSTVANSTMNRGRGLSGVNSYARELRLDIVAFLEARARERGQAVWYDACCGEGRALVEAGERFARRGWTREVQIIGADLVDLFAPNDCPHVRLMASDVVAYVPEQPVDLVTCVHGLHYLGDKLGFLERAYERLTPGGLLLAHLDPSNVWDAEGDRPLWPRLVRGIRAAGVAISLRSHVLSLMRGERPLNFGVTYRGATVSTRPNYAGITVIDSWYHAGG
;
A
#
# COMPACT_ATOMS: atom_id res chain seq x y z
N MET A 1 -9.21 -22.28 3.97
CA MET A 1 -8.58 -20.99 3.61
C MET A 1 -9.16 -20.55 2.28
N LEU A 2 -9.34 -19.25 2.09
CA LEU A 2 -9.83 -18.68 0.85
C LEU A 2 -8.67 -18.53 -0.15
N THR A 3 -8.94 -18.86 -1.41
CA THR A 3 -8.12 -18.46 -2.55
C THR A 3 -8.21 -16.95 -2.77
N ASN A 4 -7.32 -16.39 -3.60
CA ASN A 4 -7.36 -14.96 -3.92
C ASN A 4 -8.70 -14.58 -4.60
N ALA A 5 -9.19 -15.37 -5.55
CA ALA A 5 -10.46 -15.12 -6.22
C ALA A 5 -11.66 -15.14 -5.25
N GLU A 6 -11.72 -16.11 -4.34
CA GLU A 6 -12.77 -16.19 -3.32
C GLU A 6 -12.71 -15.00 -2.35
N LEU A 7 -11.50 -14.56 -2.02
CA LEU A 7 -11.29 -13.41 -1.16
C LEU A 7 -11.78 -12.11 -1.81
N LEU A 8 -11.42 -11.87 -3.07
CA LEU A 8 -11.85 -10.71 -3.84
C LEU A 8 -13.38 -10.66 -4.00
N ALA A 9 -14.04 -11.82 -4.09
CA ALA A 9 -15.50 -11.92 -4.15
C ALA A 9 -16.20 -11.78 -2.78
N SER A 10 -15.46 -11.79 -1.67
CA SER A 10 -16.05 -11.75 -0.32
C SER A 10 -16.62 -10.37 0.00
N SER A 11 -17.74 -10.34 0.73
CA SER A 11 -18.36 -9.09 1.20
C SER A 11 -17.45 -8.26 2.12
N THR A 12 -16.47 -8.89 2.78
CA THR A 12 -15.49 -8.22 3.64
C THR A 12 -14.50 -7.39 2.81
N VAL A 13 -14.05 -7.91 1.66
CA VAL A 13 -13.10 -7.21 0.78
C VAL A 13 -13.83 -6.29 -0.19
N ALA A 14 -14.87 -6.80 -0.86
CA ALA A 14 -15.62 -6.03 -1.87
C ALA A 14 -16.38 -4.83 -1.30
N ASN A 15 -16.84 -4.90 -0.03
CA ASN A 15 -17.52 -3.78 0.62
C ASN A 15 -16.62 -3.00 1.58
N SER A 16 -15.29 -3.15 1.53
CA SER A 16 -14.41 -2.35 2.38
C SER A 16 -14.55 -0.87 2.05
N THR A 17 -14.87 -0.06 3.07
CA THR A 17 -15.10 1.39 2.95
C THR A 17 -14.03 2.23 3.65
N MET A 18 -13.03 1.63 4.30
CA MET A 18 -12.11 2.34 5.20
C MET A 18 -11.30 3.46 4.53
N ASN A 19 -11.13 3.38 3.21
CA ASN A 19 -10.42 4.40 2.44
C ASN A 19 -11.34 5.26 1.55
N ARG A 20 -12.67 5.08 1.61
CA ARG A 20 -13.64 5.89 0.87
C ARG A 20 -13.75 7.29 1.47
N GLY A 21 -13.88 8.30 0.62
CA GLY A 21 -14.01 9.70 1.02
C GLY A 21 -12.78 10.32 1.72
N ARG A 22 -11.63 9.64 1.80
CA ARG A 22 -10.43 10.17 2.45
C ARG A 22 -9.73 11.19 1.56
N GLY A 23 -9.39 12.34 2.14
CA GLY A 23 -8.73 13.43 1.43
C GLY A 23 -7.21 13.37 1.48
N LEU A 24 -6.56 14.26 0.74
CA LEU A 24 -5.11 14.44 0.75
C LEU A 24 -4.63 15.14 2.04
N SER A 25 -5.41 16.12 2.52
CA SER A 25 -5.08 16.94 3.71
C SER A 25 -6.30 17.14 4.63
N GLY A 26 -6.07 17.58 5.88
CA GLY A 26 -7.12 17.76 6.89
C GLY A 26 -7.25 16.62 7.90
N VAL A 27 -8.36 16.57 8.62
CA VAL A 27 -8.57 15.63 9.76
C VAL A 27 -8.67 14.17 9.31
N ASN A 28 -9.34 13.90 8.19
CA ASN A 28 -9.48 12.57 7.58
C ASN A 28 -8.61 12.49 6.32
N SER A 29 -7.29 12.42 6.48
CA SER A 29 -6.37 12.61 5.36
C SER A 29 -5.10 11.76 5.37
N TYR A 30 -4.56 11.54 4.18
CA TYR A 30 -3.30 10.84 3.98
C TYR A 30 -2.15 11.54 4.71
N ALA A 31 -2.08 12.87 4.67
CA ALA A 31 -1.04 13.62 5.35
C ALA A 31 -0.99 13.34 6.87
N ARG A 32 -2.17 13.18 7.50
CA ARG A 32 -2.26 12.86 8.92
C ARG A 32 -1.91 11.40 9.20
N GLU A 33 -2.49 10.46 8.46
CA GLU A 33 -2.28 9.02 8.64
C GLU A 33 -0.80 8.65 8.44
N LEU A 34 -0.23 9.09 7.32
CA LEU A 34 1.12 8.76 6.89
C LEU A 34 2.19 9.66 7.51
N ARG A 35 1.79 10.79 8.10
CA ARG A 35 2.69 11.84 8.62
C ARG A 35 3.70 12.31 7.57
N LEU A 36 3.24 12.41 6.32
CA LEU A 36 4.02 12.82 5.16
C LEU A 36 3.24 13.86 4.35
N ASP A 37 3.87 14.99 4.02
CA ASP A 37 3.36 15.87 2.96
C ASP A 37 3.72 15.25 1.59
N ILE A 38 2.78 14.48 1.04
CA ILE A 38 2.94 13.76 -0.24
C ILE A 38 3.27 14.74 -1.37
N VAL A 39 2.66 15.92 -1.39
CA VAL A 39 2.89 16.90 -2.45
C VAL A 39 4.31 17.43 -2.38
N ALA A 40 4.75 17.85 -1.18
CA ALA A 40 6.11 18.32 -1.00
C ALA A 40 7.15 17.23 -1.33
N PHE A 41 6.88 15.99 -0.95
CA PHE A 41 7.74 14.84 -1.26
C PHE A 41 7.90 14.64 -2.77
N LEU A 42 6.78 14.56 -3.51
CA LEU A 42 6.81 14.33 -4.96
C LEU A 42 7.41 15.51 -5.72
N GLU A 43 7.14 16.75 -5.31
CA GLU A 43 7.81 17.91 -5.92
C GLU A 43 9.32 17.87 -5.72
N ALA A 44 9.80 17.50 -4.53
CA ALA A 44 11.23 17.36 -4.28
C ALA A 44 11.85 16.28 -5.19
N ARG A 45 11.18 15.14 -5.34
CA ARG A 45 11.60 14.06 -6.25
C ARG A 45 11.61 14.50 -7.71
N ALA A 46 10.57 15.18 -8.15
CA ALA A 46 10.47 15.68 -9.51
C ALA A 46 11.54 16.74 -9.82
N ARG A 47 11.89 17.61 -8.85
CA ARG A 47 13.01 18.55 -8.99
C ARG A 47 14.37 17.84 -9.10
N GLU A 48 14.56 16.78 -8.34
CA GLU A 48 15.80 15.99 -8.33
C GLU A 48 15.98 15.19 -9.63
N ARG A 49 14.90 14.62 -10.16
CA ARG A 49 14.96 13.57 -11.21
C ARG A 49 14.25 13.91 -12.51
N GLY A 50 13.64 15.09 -12.59
CA GLY A 50 12.79 15.53 -13.72
C GLY A 50 11.37 14.95 -13.68
N GLN A 51 11.17 13.80 -13.06
CA GLN A 51 9.85 13.18 -12.87
C GLN A 51 9.70 12.54 -11.49
N ALA A 52 8.46 12.44 -11.02
CA ALA A 52 8.08 11.69 -9.84
C ALA A 52 6.79 10.91 -10.09
N VAL A 53 6.72 9.68 -9.57
CA VAL A 53 5.53 8.82 -9.72
C VAL A 53 5.03 8.37 -8.36
N TRP A 54 3.73 8.53 -8.14
CA TRP A 54 3.03 8.01 -6.96
C TRP A 54 2.09 6.89 -7.36
N TYR A 55 2.23 5.73 -6.74
CA TYR A 55 1.27 4.63 -6.80
C TYR A 55 0.54 4.47 -5.45
N ASP A 56 -0.79 4.54 -5.46
CA ASP A 56 -1.63 4.24 -4.30
C ASP A 56 -2.43 2.95 -4.52
N ALA A 57 -2.15 1.95 -3.70
CA ALA A 57 -2.82 0.65 -3.70
C ALA A 57 -3.97 0.66 -2.69
N CYS A 58 -5.15 0.24 -3.16
CA CYS A 58 -6.43 0.36 -2.44
C CYS A 58 -6.84 1.83 -2.25
N CYS A 59 -6.84 2.61 -3.34
CA CYS A 59 -7.08 4.06 -3.28
C CYS A 59 -8.55 4.44 -2.96
N GLY A 60 -9.45 3.47 -2.83
CA GLY A 60 -10.87 3.70 -2.62
C GLY A 60 -11.47 4.49 -3.77
N GLU A 61 -12.10 5.63 -3.45
CA GLU A 61 -12.66 6.55 -4.45
C GLU A 61 -11.55 7.38 -5.15
N GLY A 62 -10.28 7.24 -4.78
CA GLY A 62 -9.18 8.00 -5.37
C GLY A 62 -9.21 9.51 -5.04
N ARG A 63 -10.07 9.95 -4.11
CA ARG A 63 -10.26 11.37 -3.78
C ARG A 63 -8.95 12.08 -3.43
N ALA A 64 -8.11 11.49 -2.58
CA ALA A 64 -6.80 12.05 -2.23
C ALA A 64 -5.88 12.23 -3.45
N LEU A 65 -5.98 11.33 -4.43
CA LEU A 65 -5.19 11.36 -5.67
C LEU A 65 -5.68 12.46 -6.61
N VAL A 66 -7.01 12.62 -6.75
CA VAL A 66 -7.61 13.70 -7.52
C VAL A 66 -7.25 15.06 -6.91
N GLU A 67 -7.41 15.22 -5.59
CA GLU A 67 -7.03 16.46 -4.87
C GLU A 67 -5.53 16.80 -5.06
N ALA A 68 -4.65 15.78 -5.06
CA ALA A 68 -3.24 15.96 -5.35
C ALA A 68 -3.01 16.36 -6.81
N GLY A 69 -3.67 15.67 -7.74
CA GLY A 69 -3.63 15.94 -9.18
C GLY A 69 -3.96 17.39 -9.50
N GLU A 70 -5.07 17.89 -8.97
CA GLU A 70 -5.48 19.29 -9.13
C GLU A 70 -4.47 20.26 -8.55
N ARG A 71 -3.88 19.93 -7.39
CA ARG A 71 -2.86 20.75 -6.74
C ARG A 71 -1.59 20.83 -7.59
N PHE A 72 -1.17 19.73 -8.21
CA PHE A 72 -0.06 19.73 -9.17
C PHE A 72 -0.40 20.50 -10.44
N ALA A 73 -1.63 20.37 -10.95
CA ALA A 73 -2.09 21.10 -12.12
C ALA A 73 -2.03 22.62 -11.91
N ARG A 74 -2.55 23.12 -10.78
CA ARG A 74 -2.48 24.55 -10.41
C ARG A 74 -1.05 25.08 -10.28
N ARG A 75 -0.07 24.19 -10.05
CA ARG A 75 1.35 24.53 -9.89
C ARG A 75 2.15 24.30 -11.18
N GLY A 76 1.54 23.77 -12.24
CA GLY A 76 2.20 23.48 -13.51
C GLY A 76 3.03 22.18 -13.55
N TRP A 77 2.78 21.22 -12.66
CA TRP A 77 3.58 19.97 -12.52
C TRP A 77 2.99 18.75 -13.24
N THR A 78 2.09 18.94 -14.19
CA THR A 78 1.34 17.82 -14.82
C THR A 78 2.19 16.91 -15.69
N ARG A 79 3.38 17.37 -16.11
CA ARG A 79 4.33 16.57 -16.92
C ARG A 79 5.36 15.87 -16.06
N GLU A 80 5.65 16.45 -14.91
CA GLU A 80 6.68 16.05 -13.96
C GLU A 80 6.14 15.08 -12.91
N VAL A 81 4.84 15.09 -12.63
CA VAL A 81 4.25 14.19 -11.63
C VAL A 81 3.16 13.32 -12.25
N GLN A 82 3.30 12.00 -12.09
CA GLN A 82 2.30 11.01 -12.47
C GLN A 82 1.72 10.35 -11.21
N ILE A 83 0.41 10.15 -11.18
CA ILE A 83 -0.32 9.54 -10.07
C ILE A 83 -1.12 8.36 -10.58
N ILE A 84 -0.96 7.22 -9.93
CA ILE A 84 -1.60 5.96 -10.25
C ILE A 84 -2.38 5.50 -9.02
N GLY A 85 -3.69 5.36 -9.14
CA GLY A 85 -4.55 4.76 -8.13
C GLY A 85 -5.10 3.43 -8.61
N ALA A 86 -4.98 2.40 -7.80
CA ALA A 86 -5.63 1.12 -8.05
C ALA A 86 -6.53 0.76 -6.87
N ASP A 87 -7.77 0.36 -7.16
CA ASP A 87 -8.67 -0.23 -6.18
C ASP A 87 -9.36 -1.45 -6.80
N LEU A 88 -9.92 -2.33 -5.99
CA LEU A 88 -10.65 -3.48 -6.50
C LEU A 88 -11.98 -3.07 -7.15
N VAL A 89 -12.59 -1.99 -6.65
CA VAL A 89 -13.91 -1.55 -7.08
C VAL A 89 -13.81 -0.22 -7.83
N ASP A 90 -14.46 -0.15 -9.00
CA ASP A 90 -14.55 1.06 -9.82
C ASP A 90 -15.59 2.05 -9.25
N LEU A 91 -15.27 2.68 -8.13
CA LEU A 91 -16.08 3.72 -7.49
C LEU A 91 -15.31 5.05 -7.41
N PHE A 92 -14.55 5.36 -8.44
CA PHE A 92 -13.67 6.52 -8.44
C PHE A 92 -14.43 7.84 -8.48
N ALA A 93 -13.91 8.83 -7.76
CA ALA A 93 -14.34 10.21 -7.85
C ALA A 93 -14.09 10.74 -9.28
N PRO A 94 -14.90 11.71 -9.75
CA PRO A 94 -14.64 12.39 -11.00
C PRO A 94 -13.21 12.94 -11.07
N ASN A 95 -12.55 12.75 -12.21
CA ASN A 95 -11.16 13.11 -12.40
C ASN A 95 -10.93 13.69 -13.79
N ASP A 96 -10.65 14.99 -13.85
CA ASP A 96 -10.29 15.70 -15.09
C ASP A 96 -8.76 15.87 -15.24
N CYS A 97 -7.96 15.34 -14.31
CA CYS A 97 -6.51 15.45 -14.33
C CYS A 97 -5.89 14.32 -15.16
N PRO A 98 -5.31 14.58 -16.35
CA PRO A 98 -4.80 13.53 -17.24
C PRO A 98 -3.57 12.79 -16.68
N HIS A 99 -2.85 13.41 -15.73
CA HIS A 99 -1.71 12.82 -15.02
C HIS A 99 -2.13 12.00 -13.78
N VAL A 100 -3.43 11.87 -13.53
CA VAL A 100 -4.00 10.98 -12.52
C VAL A 100 -4.73 9.85 -13.24
N ARG A 101 -4.26 8.62 -13.06
CA ARG A 101 -4.88 7.41 -13.61
C ARG A 101 -5.47 6.59 -12.46
N LEU A 102 -6.79 6.44 -12.44
CA LEU A 102 -7.50 5.56 -11.52
C LEU A 102 -7.95 4.30 -12.27
N MET A 103 -7.77 3.12 -11.69
CA MET A 103 -8.14 1.87 -12.35
C MET A 103 -8.65 0.81 -11.37
N ALA A 104 -9.66 0.05 -11.82
CA ALA A 104 -10.10 -1.13 -11.10
C ALA A 104 -9.16 -2.30 -11.39
N SER A 105 -8.54 -2.88 -10.36
CA SER A 105 -7.57 -3.96 -10.50
C SER A 105 -7.42 -4.77 -9.21
N ASP A 106 -6.98 -6.03 -9.35
CA ASP A 106 -6.43 -6.78 -8.22
C ASP A 106 -5.07 -6.16 -7.83
N VAL A 107 -5.10 -5.32 -6.80
CA VAL A 107 -3.93 -4.65 -6.22
C VAL A 107 -2.82 -5.61 -5.76
N VAL A 108 -3.14 -6.88 -5.46
CA VAL A 108 -2.12 -7.87 -5.11
C VAL A 108 -1.31 -8.26 -6.35
N ALA A 109 -1.97 -8.37 -7.50
CA ALA A 109 -1.36 -8.77 -8.77
C ALA A 109 -0.87 -7.58 -9.62
N TYR A 110 -1.42 -6.39 -9.41
CA TYR A 110 -1.06 -5.20 -10.15
C TYR A 110 0.38 -4.76 -9.84
N VAL A 111 1.11 -4.43 -10.90
CA VAL A 111 2.48 -3.94 -10.82
C VAL A 111 2.60 -2.73 -11.76
N PRO A 112 2.98 -1.54 -11.26
CA PRO A 112 3.25 -0.40 -12.11
C PRO A 112 4.29 -0.72 -13.20
N GLU A 113 4.01 -0.34 -14.43
CA GLU A 113 4.91 -0.56 -15.58
C GLU A 113 6.22 0.20 -15.40
N GLN A 114 6.13 1.44 -14.92
CA GLN A 114 7.26 2.31 -14.61
C GLN A 114 7.67 2.21 -13.13
N PRO A 115 8.95 2.43 -12.80
CA PRO A 115 9.39 2.63 -11.42
C PRO A 115 8.64 3.79 -10.75
N VAL A 116 8.47 3.70 -9.43
CA VAL A 116 7.70 4.69 -8.64
C VAL A 116 8.51 5.24 -7.48
N ASP A 117 8.29 6.50 -7.12
CA ASP A 117 9.02 7.16 -6.03
C ASP A 117 8.28 7.06 -4.70
N LEU A 118 6.96 6.94 -4.75
CA LEU A 118 6.10 6.73 -3.60
C LEU A 118 5.11 5.60 -3.89
N VAL A 119 5.06 4.62 -2.98
CA VAL A 119 3.93 3.70 -2.86
C VAL A 119 3.18 4.02 -1.58
N THR A 120 1.86 4.16 -1.66
CA THR A 120 0.98 4.18 -0.48
C THR A 120 0.01 3.01 -0.50
N CYS A 121 -0.32 2.49 0.68
CA CYS A 121 -1.40 1.52 0.87
C CYS A 121 -2.09 1.81 2.21
N VAL A 122 -2.94 2.83 2.21
CA VAL A 122 -3.65 3.27 3.42
C VAL A 122 -4.79 2.31 3.68
N HIS A 123 -4.71 1.59 4.79
CA HIS A 123 -5.66 0.56 5.22
C HIS A 123 -5.87 -0.65 4.29
N GLY A 124 -5.34 -0.65 3.07
CA GLY A 124 -5.54 -1.72 2.09
C GLY A 124 -5.06 -3.09 2.59
N LEU A 125 -3.91 -3.15 3.26
CA LEU A 125 -3.35 -4.43 3.74
C LEU A 125 -4.28 -5.17 4.71
N HIS A 126 -5.22 -4.49 5.37
CA HIS A 126 -6.19 -5.17 6.24
C HIS A 126 -7.12 -6.13 5.49
N TYR A 127 -7.24 -5.98 4.17
CA TYR A 127 -8.14 -6.78 3.32
C TYR A 127 -7.41 -7.60 2.25
N LEU A 128 -6.11 -7.36 2.06
CA LEU A 128 -5.32 -8.16 1.12
C LEU A 128 -5.08 -9.56 1.66
N GLY A 129 -5.19 -10.54 0.77
CA GLY A 129 -4.82 -11.92 1.05
C GLY A 129 -3.31 -12.06 1.21
N ASP A 130 -2.55 -11.83 0.14
CA ASP A 130 -1.09 -11.87 0.20
C ASP A 130 -0.48 -10.49 0.48
N LYS A 131 -0.49 -10.09 1.75
CA LYS A 131 0.08 -8.82 2.24
C LYS A 131 1.59 -8.73 1.98
N LEU A 132 2.34 -9.79 2.32
CA LEU A 132 3.80 -9.79 2.24
C LEU A 132 4.29 -9.82 0.79
N GLY A 133 3.69 -10.64 -0.08
CA GLY A 133 4.04 -10.62 -1.50
C GLY A 133 3.69 -9.29 -2.17
N PHE A 134 2.58 -8.63 -1.78
CA PHE A 134 2.31 -7.27 -2.22
C PHE A 134 3.45 -6.31 -1.82
N LEU A 135 3.88 -6.34 -0.55
CA LEU A 135 4.95 -5.48 -0.06
C LEU A 135 6.28 -5.71 -0.81
N GLU A 136 6.64 -6.96 -1.12
CA GLU A 136 7.82 -7.29 -1.93
C GLU A 136 7.72 -6.69 -3.32
N ARG A 137 6.64 -6.97 -4.06
CA ARG A 137 6.43 -6.47 -5.43
C ARG A 137 6.39 -4.95 -5.48
N ALA A 138 5.73 -4.31 -4.53
CA ALA A 138 5.66 -2.86 -4.44
C ALA A 138 7.04 -2.24 -4.12
N TYR A 139 7.78 -2.82 -3.17
CA TYR A 139 9.14 -2.38 -2.84
C TYR A 139 10.09 -2.54 -4.03
N GLU A 140 9.96 -3.62 -4.80
CA GLU A 140 10.77 -3.88 -6.00
C GLU A 140 10.60 -2.81 -7.08
N ARG A 141 9.43 -2.18 -7.16
CA ARG A 141 9.14 -1.10 -8.11
C ARG A 141 9.58 0.28 -7.65
N LEU A 142 10.01 0.43 -6.40
CA LEU A 142 10.53 1.70 -5.93
C LEU A 142 11.81 2.10 -6.68
N THR A 143 11.91 3.37 -7.07
CA THR A 143 13.17 3.98 -7.49
C THR A 143 14.18 3.97 -6.33
N PRO A 144 15.49 4.10 -6.57
CA PRO A 144 16.47 4.22 -5.48
C PRO A 144 16.09 5.37 -4.53
N GLY A 145 16.01 5.09 -3.22
CA GLY A 145 15.54 6.05 -2.22
C GLY A 145 14.03 6.31 -2.21
N GLY A 146 13.25 5.65 -3.07
CA GLY A 146 11.79 5.68 -3.05
C GLY A 146 11.23 5.14 -1.74
N LEU A 147 9.97 5.48 -1.46
CA LEU A 147 9.33 5.20 -0.19
C LEU A 147 8.05 4.39 -0.37
N LEU A 148 7.85 3.36 0.44
CA LEU A 148 6.57 2.68 0.60
C LEU A 148 6.04 2.95 2.01
N LEU A 149 4.80 3.46 2.09
CA LEU A 149 4.06 3.68 3.32
C LEU A 149 2.75 2.90 3.31
N ALA A 150 2.52 2.04 4.30
CA ALA A 150 1.30 1.24 4.36
C ALA A 150 0.80 1.08 5.80
N HIS A 151 -0.51 0.96 5.97
CA HIS A 151 -1.04 0.50 7.25
C HIS A 151 -0.91 -1.02 7.34
N LEU A 152 -0.19 -1.49 8.34
CA LEU A 152 0.00 -2.91 8.62
C LEU A 152 -0.34 -3.20 10.07
N ASP A 153 -1.21 -4.20 10.28
CA ASP A 153 -1.39 -4.84 11.57
C ASP A 153 -0.60 -6.16 11.61
N PRO A 154 0.52 -6.22 12.37
CA PRO A 154 1.32 -7.44 12.53
C PRO A 154 0.55 -8.65 13.04
N SER A 155 -0.57 -8.43 13.74
CA SER A 155 -1.37 -9.51 14.32
C SER A 155 -2.18 -10.30 13.29
N ASN A 156 -2.26 -9.81 12.04
CA ASN A 156 -2.92 -10.48 10.93
C ASN A 156 -1.95 -11.19 9.97
N VAL A 157 -0.70 -11.42 10.40
CA VAL A 157 0.33 -12.11 9.62
C VAL A 157 0.80 -13.33 10.39
N TRP A 158 0.37 -14.51 9.94
CA TRP A 158 0.45 -15.75 10.69
C TRP A 158 1.41 -16.78 10.08
N ASP A 159 2.07 -17.52 10.97
CA ASP A 159 2.79 -18.75 10.66
C ASP A 159 1.78 -19.92 10.57
N ALA A 160 1.69 -20.55 9.40
CA ALA A 160 0.76 -21.65 9.14
C ALA A 160 1.11 -22.94 9.92
N GLU A 161 2.35 -23.10 10.38
CA GLU A 161 2.78 -24.28 11.14
C GLU A 161 2.66 -24.10 12.66
N GLY A 162 2.81 -22.85 13.12
CA GLY A 162 2.97 -22.55 14.54
C GLY A 162 1.82 -21.82 15.19
N ASP A 163 0.77 -21.46 14.43
CA ASP A 163 -0.36 -20.62 14.85
C ASP A 163 0.08 -19.42 15.70
N ARG A 164 1.09 -18.71 15.19
CA ARG A 164 1.74 -17.59 15.90
C ARG A 164 2.04 -16.43 14.95
N PRO A 165 2.11 -15.19 15.44
CA PRO A 165 2.46 -14.04 14.62
C PRO A 165 3.87 -14.17 14.04
N LEU A 166 3.99 -13.96 12.72
CA LEU A 166 5.25 -14.13 11.98
C LEU A 166 6.10 -12.85 11.94
N TRP A 167 5.44 -11.70 12.06
CA TRP A 167 6.05 -10.38 11.87
C TRP A 167 7.34 -10.13 12.68
N PRO A 168 7.44 -10.46 13.99
CA PRO A 168 8.65 -10.20 14.75
C PRO A 168 9.89 -10.90 14.18
N ARG A 169 9.72 -12.10 13.60
CA ARG A 169 10.82 -12.85 12.96
C ARG A 169 11.22 -12.20 11.64
N LEU A 170 10.24 -11.78 10.84
CA LEU A 170 10.44 -11.14 9.54
C LEU A 170 11.23 -9.83 9.67
N VAL A 171 10.85 -8.97 10.62
CA VAL A 171 11.51 -7.67 10.82
C VAL A 171 12.99 -7.83 11.16
N ARG A 172 13.36 -8.88 11.91
CA ARG A 172 14.77 -9.16 12.20
C ARG A 172 15.55 -9.51 10.93
N GLY A 173 15.02 -10.38 10.08
CA GLY A 173 15.64 -10.75 8.81
C GLY A 173 15.83 -9.56 7.86
N ILE A 174 14.79 -8.73 7.73
CA ILE A 174 14.81 -7.54 6.86
C ILE A 174 15.85 -6.51 7.32
N ARG A 175 15.92 -6.26 8.64
CA ARG A 175 16.93 -5.35 9.21
C ARG A 175 18.34 -5.90 9.05
N ALA A 176 18.53 -7.21 9.25
CA ALA A 176 19.83 -7.85 9.03
C ALA A 176 20.26 -7.78 7.56
N ALA A 177 19.31 -7.78 6.62
CA ALA A 177 19.55 -7.56 5.20
C ALA A 177 19.79 -6.07 4.84
N GLY A 178 19.81 -5.16 5.82
CA GLY A 178 20.10 -3.74 5.60
C GLY A 178 18.94 -2.93 5.00
N VAL A 179 17.73 -3.50 4.93
CA VAL A 179 16.55 -2.76 4.45
C VAL A 179 16.05 -1.83 5.56
N ALA A 180 15.87 -0.56 5.21
CA ALA A 180 15.35 0.45 6.12
C ALA A 180 13.84 0.24 6.35
N ILE A 181 13.50 -0.34 7.51
CA ILE A 181 12.12 -0.66 7.91
C ILE A 181 11.76 -0.05 9.28
N SER A 182 10.60 0.61 9.34
CA SER A 182 9.99 1.11 10.57
C SER A 182 8.51 0.77 10.60
N LEU A 183 7.98 0.42 11.77
CA LEU A 183 6.54 0.29 12.01
C LEU A 183 6.20 1.12 13.24
N ARG A 184 5.48 2.23 13.06
CA ARG A 184 5.08 3.15 14.14
C ARG A 184 3.62 3.50 13.99
N SER A 185 2.87 3.37 15.08
CA SER A 185 1.42 3.64 15.07
C SER A 185 0.69 2.93 13.91
N HIS A 186 1.03 1.66 13.66
CA HIS A 186 0.51 0.82 12.56
C HIS A 186 0.91 1.25 11.14
N VAL A 187 1.74 2.29 10.98
CA VAL A 187 2.29 2.68 9.67
C VAL A 187 3.64 2.02 9.46
N LEU A 188 3.67 1.07 8.53
CA LEU A 188 4.88 0.49 7.97
C LEU A 188 5.50 1.49 7.00
N SER A 189 6.80 1.73 7.16
CA SER A 189 7.63 2.49 6.25
C SER A 189 8.79 1.64 5.79
N LEU A 190 8.97 1.56 4.47
CA LEU A 190 10.08 0.90 3.79
C LEU A 190 10.73 1.89 2.82
N MET A 191 12.03 2.11 2.95
CA MET A 191 12.78 2.95 2.00
C MET A 191 13.66 2.07 1.12
N ARG A 192 13.63 2.32 -0.19
CA ARG A 192 14.35 1.52 -1.16
C ARG A 192 15.86 1.68 -1.03
N GLY A 193 16.52 0.61 -0.61
CA GLY A 193 17.97 0.43 -0.66
C GLY A 193 18.41 -0.38 -1.89
N GLU A 194 19.68 -0.77 -1.88
CA GLU A 194 20.30 -1.56 -2.96
C GLU A 194 19.81 -3.01 -3.00
N ARG A 195 19.46 -3.57 -1.85
CA ARG A 195 19.02 -4.97 -1.74
C ARG A 195 17.51 -5.12 -1.96
N PRO A 196 17.08 -6.24 -2.57
CA PRO A 196 15.66 -6.58 -2.66
C PRO A 196 15.07 -6.84 -1.27
N LEU A 197 13.77 -6.61 -1.15
CA LEU A 197 13.01 -7.04 0.02
C LEU A 197 12.56 -8.48 -0.20
N ASN A 198 12.91 -9.36 0.73
CA ASN A 198 12.46 -10.75 0.73
C ASN A 198 12.13 -11.16 2.16
N PHE A 199 10.89 -11.57 2.40
CA PHE A 199 10.40 -12.02 3.70
C PHE A 199 10.77 -13.49 3.98
N GLY A 200 11.20 -14.25 2.97
CA GLY A 200 11.61 -15.65 3.09
C GLY A 200 10.44 -16.54 3.47
N VAL A 201 9.26 -16.30 2.89
CA VAL A 201 8.03 -17.02 3.21
C VAL A 201 7.23 -17.34 1.96
N THR A 202 6.37 -18.34 2.04
CA THR A 202 5.44 -18.70 0.97
C THR A 202 4.01 -18.49 1.43
N TYR A 203 3.24 -17.72 0.68
CA TYR A 203 1.82 -17.48 0.95
C TYR A 203 1.00 -18.77 0.82
N ARG A 204 0.09 -19.01 1.77
CA ARG A 204 -0.75 -20.23 1.80
C ARG A 204 -2.23 -20.00 1.65
N GLY A 205 -2.66 -18.76 1.85
CA GLY A 205 -4.05 -18.39 1.78
C GLY A 205 -4.42 -17.44 2.89
N ALA A 206 -5.68 -17.07 2.89
CA ALA A 206 -6.22 -16.09 3.80
C ALA A 206 -7.51 -16.60 4.43
N THR A 207 -7.87 -16.03 5.58
CA THR A 207 -9.15 -16.25 6.23
C THR A 207 -9.70 -14.94 6.73
N VAL A 208 -11.03 -14.81 6.79
CA VAL A 208 -11.64 -13.71 7.53
C VAL A 208 -11.27 -13.87 9.00
N SER A 209 -10.69 -12.82 9.59
CA SER A 209 -10.30 -12.81 10.99
C SER A 209 -11.53 -12.95 11.89
N THR A 210 -11.40 -13.74 12.94
CA THR A 210 -12.41 -13.85 14.01
C THR A 210 -12.38 -12.64 14.96
N ARG A 211 -11.36 -11.79 14.84
CA ARG A 211 -11.16 -10.60 15.66
C ARG A 211 -11.11 -9.35 14.76
N PRO A 212 -11.78 -8.25 15.13
CA PRO A 212 -11.61 -7.01 14.42
C PRO A 212 -10.19 -6.45 14.58
N ASN A 213 -9.78 -5.56 13.69
CA ASN A 213 -8.57 -4.75 13.91
C ASN A 213 -8.78 -3.73 15.04
N TYR A 214 -7.74 -2.92 15.29
CA TYR A 214 -7.77 -1.83 16.28
C TYR A 214 -8.88 -0.79 16.07
N ALA A 215 -9.50 -0.74 14.88
CA ALA A 215 -10.61 0.15 14.55
C ALA A 215 -11.99 -0.54 14.66
N GLY A 216 -12.05 -1.78 15.15
CA GLY A 216 -13.31 -2.52 15.31
C GLY A 216 -13.84 -3.13 14.01
N ILE A 217 -13.02 -3.19 12.95
CA ILE A 217 -13.46 -3.60 11.61
C ILE A 217 -12.94 -5.01 11.30
N THR A 218 -13.78 -5.83 10.67
CA THR A 218 -13.40 -7.16 10.21
C THR A 218 -12.25 -7.08 9.20
N VAL A 219 -11.22 -7.89 9.40
CA VAL A 219 -10.00 -7.90 8.58
C VAL A 219 -9.67 -9.31 8.11
N ILE A 220 -8.62 -9.43 7.30
CA ILE A 220 -8.15 -10.68 6.73
C ILE A 220 -6.87 -11.11 7.42
N ASP A 221 -6.84 -12.33 7.93
CA ASP A 221 -5.63 -12.99 8.39
C ASP A 221 -4.91 -13.65 7.19
N SER A 222 -3.64 -13.32 7.03
CA SER A 222 -2.78 -13.87 5.98
C SER A 222 -1.85 -14.92 6.56
N TRP A 223 -1.81 -16.10 5.94
CA TRP A 223 -1.07 -17.23 6.45
C TRP A 223 0.09 -17.61 5.53
N TYR A 224 1.22 -17.91 6.13
CA TYR A 224 2.49 -18.12 5.45
C TYR A 224 3.24 -19.34 6.02
N HIS A 225 3.96 -20.07 5.17
CA HIS A 225 5.03 -20.96 5.64
C HIS A 225 6.34 -20.20 5.72
N ALA A 226 7.09 -20.46 6.79
CA ALA A 226 8.49 -20.12 6.88
C ALA A 226 9.27 -20.82 5.75
N GLY A 227 10.09 -20.08 5.00
CA GLY A 227 11.24 -20.67 4.34
C GLY A 227 12.17 -21.25 5.41
N GLY A 228 12.65 -22.48 5.18
CA GLY A 228 13.65 -23.13 6.04
C GLY A 228 14.99 -22.42 6.05
#